data_AF-A0A8J9W0L2-F1
#
_entry.id   AF-A0A8J9W0L2-F1
#
_cell.length_a   1.000
_cell.length_b   1.000
_cell.length_c   1.000
_cell.angle_alpha   90.00
_cell.angle_beta   90.00
_cell.angle_gamma   90.00
#
_symmetry.space_group_name_H-M   'P 1'
#
loop_
_entity.id
_entity.type
_entity.pdbx_description
1 polymer ?
#
loop_
_entity_poly.entity_id
_entity_poly.type
_entity_poly.pdbx_seq_one_letter_code
_entity_poly.pdbx_strand_id
1 'polypeptide(L)'
;MLKQDQRDFEERYSACFVDFGLKIGTGLLIGSMLGGFFLRGYKKWPMYIGGGLGFGMAYSNCENSLNSFLLSMDPKVCTIK
;
A
#
# COMPACT_ATOMS: atom_id res chain seq x y z
N MET A 1 -3.13 24.29 -13.64
CA MET A 1 -2.11 23.45 -12.99
C MET A 1 -2.66 22.72 -11.76
N LEU A 2 -3.16 23.40 -10.72
CA LEU A 2 -3.63 22.75 -9.49
C LEU A 2 -4.66 21.62 -9.67
N LYS A 3 -5.54 21.72 -10.67
CA LYS A 3 -6.57 20.68 -10.93
C LYS A 3 -5.99 19.41 -11.57
N GLN A 4 -4.87 19.49 -12.27
CA GLN A 4 -4.20 18.32 -12.87
C GLN A 4 -3.52 17.52 -11.75
N ASP A 5 -2.71 18.22 -10.95
CA ASP A 5 -1.98 17.69 -9.79
C ASP A 5 -2.87 16.89 -8.82
N GLN A 6 -4.05 17.41 -8.49
CA GLN A 6 -4.99 16.72 -7.60
C GLN A 6 -5.51 15.40 -8.19
N ARG A 7 -5.77 15.33 -9.50
CA ARG A 7 -6.23 14.07 -10.12
C ARG A 7 -5.13 13.03 -10.16
N ASP A 8 -3.91 13.45 -10.48
CA ASP A 8 -2.75 12.55 -10.52
C ASP A 8 -2.44 12.00 -9.11
N PHE A 9 -2.61 12.82 -8.08
CA PHE A 9 -2.52 12.38 -6.69
C PHE A 9 -3.59 11.35 -6.34
N GLU A 10 -4.88 11.62 -6.65
CA GLU A 10 -5.99 10.70 -6.37
C GLU A 10 -5.84 9.36 -7.10
N GLU A 11 -5.34 9.36 -8.33
CA GLU A 11 -5.08 8.14 -9.10
C GLU A 11 -3.97 7.30 -8.45
N ARG A 12 -2.85 7.92 -8.05
CA ARG A 12 -1.74 7.21 -7.39
C ARG A 12 -2.14 6.69 -6.00
N TYR A 13 -2.89 7.49 -5.25
CA TYR A 13 -3.38 7.12 -3.94
C TYR A 13 -4.36 5.95 -4.01
N SER A 14 -5.30 5.99 -4.97
CA SER A 14 -6.24 4.88 -5.17
C SER A 14 -5.54 3.60 -5.62
N ALA A 15 -4.52 3.69 -6.50
CA ALA A 15 -3.70 2.56 -6.90
C ALA A 15 -2.95 1.93 -5.71
N CYS A 16 -2.39 2.74 -4.80
CA CYS A 16 -1.82 2.22 -3.55
C CYS A 16 -2.84 1.43 -2.74
N PHE A 17 -4.03 1.98 -2.55
CA PHE A 17 -5.06 1.35 -1.72
C PHE A 17 -5.46 -0.03 -2.26
N VAL A 18 -5.53 -0.16 -3.59
CA VAL A 18 -5.77 -1.44 -4.26
C VAL A 18 -4.60 -2.41 -4.09
N ASP A 19 -3.35 -1.95 -4.23
CA ASP A 19 -2.15 -2.78 -4.03
C ASP A 19 -2.06 -3.29 -2.58
N PHE A 20 -2.33 -2.44 -1.59
CA PHE A 20 -2.47 -2.82 -0.19
C PHE A 20 -3.50 -3.93 0.01
N GLY A 21 -4.71 -3.73 -0.51
CA GLY A 21 -5.78 -4.72 -0.42
C GLY A 21 -5.39 -6.07 -1.04
N LEU A 22 -4.74 -6.04 -2.20
CA LEU A 22 -4.25 -7.24 -2.88
C LEU A 22 -3.13 -7.94 -2.09
N LYS A 23 -2.05 -7.25 -1.73
CA LYS A 23 -0.91 -7.88 -1.06
C LYS A 23 -1.27 -8.43 0.32
N ILE A 24 -2.04 -7.68 1.10
CA ILE A 24 -2.51 -8.14 2.40
C ILE A 24 -3.50 -9.29 2.21
N GLY A 25 -4.50 -9.14 1.34
CA GLY A 25 -5.52 -10.15 1.09
C GLY A 25 -4.93 -11.47 0.63
N THR A 26 -4.00 -11.42 -0.34
CA THR A 26 -3.27 -12.60 -0.82
C THR A 26 -2.37 -13.20 0.26
N GLY A 27 -1.64 -12.37 1.03
CA GLY A 27 -0.80 -12.84 2.14
C GLY A 27 -1.61 -13.53 3.25
N LEU A 28 -2.79 -13.01 3.58
CA LEU A 28 -3.71 -13.61 4.55
C LEU A 28 -4.33 -14.91 4.04
N LEU A 29 -4.74 -14.97 2.76
CA LEU A 29 -5.27 -16.20 2.15
C LEU A 29 -4.23 -17.31 2.13
N ILE A 30 -3.02 -17.02 1.65
CA ILE A 30 -1.91 -17.98 1.60
C ILE A 30 -1.51 -18.39 3.02
N GLY A 31 -1.36 -17.44 3.95
CA GLY A 31 -1.03 -17.72 5.34
C GLY A 31 -2.09 -18.56 6.07
N SER A 32 -3.36 -18.36 5.74
CA SER A 32 -4.48 -19.18 6.24
C SER A 32 -4.43 -20.61 5.70
N MET A 33 -4.23 -20.78 4.40
CA MET A 33 -4.12 -22.11 3.78
C MET A 33 -2.91 -22.89 4.30
N LEU A 34 -1.74 -22.23 4.45
CA LEU A 34 -0.54 -22.85 5.01
C LEU A 34 -0.69 -23.18 6.51
N GLY A 35 -1.31 -22.28 7.28
CA GLY A 35 -1.58 -22.49 8.70
C GLY A 35 -2.56 -23.63 8.97
N GLY A 36 -3.54 -23.82 8.08
CA GLY A 36 -4.53 -24.90 8.20
C GLY A 36 -4.08 -26.24 7.63
N PHE A 37 -3.31 -26.24 6.53
CA PHE A 37 -3.00 -27.47 5.78
C PHE A 37 -1.61 -28.04 6.08
N PHE A 38 -0.58 -27.20 6.22
CA PHE A 38 0.82 -27.65 6.35
C PHE A 38 1.32 -27.69 7.79
N LEU A 39 0.88 -26.76 8.62
CA LEU A 39 1.27 -26.72 10.03
C LEU A 39 0.25 -27.55 10.80
N ARG A 40 0.67 -28.73 11.28
CA ARG A 40 -0.12 -29.64 12.10
C ARG A 40 -0.52 -28.96 13.42
N GLY A 41 -1.57 -28.16 13.39
CA GLY A 41 -2.11 -27.35 14.50
C GLY A 41 -2.54 -25.94 14.06
N TYR A 42 -3.63 -25.40 14.64
CA TYR A 42 -4.23 -24.09 14.37
C TYR A 42 -3.32 -22.89 14.74
N LYS A 43 -2.11 -22.81 14.18
CA LYS A 43 -1.20 -21.69 14.39
C LYS A 43 -1.56 -20.57 13.43
N LYS A 44 -2.08 -19.47 13.97
CA LYS A 44 -2.44 -18.24 13.23
C LYS A 44 -1.24 -17.37 12.85
N TRP A 45 -0.05 -17.67 13.38
CA TRP A 45 1.19 -16.92 13.12
C TRP A 45 1.55 -16.73 11.62
N PRO A 46 1.37 -17.71 10.72
CA PRO A 46 1.64 -17.55 9.29
C PRO A 46 0.72 -16.52 8.61
N MET A 47 -0.53 -16.41 9.08
CA MET A 47 -1.47 -15.39 8.59
C MET A 47 -0.98 -13.99 8.96
N TYR A 48 -0.56 -13.79 10.21
CA TYR A 48 -0.03 -12.49 10.66
C TYR A 48 1.27 -12.11 9.93
N ILE A 49 2.18 -13.06 9.70
CA ILE A 49 3.41 -12.80 8.92
C ILE A 49 3.08 -12.51 7.46
N GLY A 50 2.25 -13.33 6.81
CA GLY A 50 1.88 -13.14 5.41
C GLY A 50 1.21 -11.79 5.18
N GLY A 51 0.28 -11.41 6.06
CA GLY A 51 -0.37 -10.10 6.03
C GLY A 51 0.60 -8.94 6.34
N GLY A 52 1.46 -9.09 7.34
CA GLY A 52 2.44 -8.06 7.74
C GLY A 52 3.52 -7.80 6.68
N LEU A 53 4.04 -8.84 6.04
CA LEU A 53 4.99 -8.71 4.93
C LEU A 53 4.33 -8.06 3.71
N GLY A 54 3.10 -8.46 3.37
CA GLY A 54 2.33 -7.84 2.30
C GLY A 54 2.05 -6.36 2.56
N PHE A 55 1.70 -6.01 3.80
CA PHE A 55 1.50 -4.62 4.23
C PHE A 55 2.78 -3.79 4.07
N GLY A 56 3.92 -4.29 4.57
CA GLY A 56 5.19 -3.57 4.49
C GLY A 56 5.62 -3.29 3.04
N MET A 57 5.50 -4.28 2.16
CA MET A 57 5.82 -4.13 0.73
C MET A 57 4.86 -3.20 -0.02
N ALA A 58 3.58 -3.17 0.36
CA ALA A 58 2.62 -2.21 -0.20
C ALA A 58 2.95 -0.79 0.25
N TYR A 59 3.31 -0.61 1.53
CA TYR A 59 3.65 0.69 2.11
C TYR A 59 4.90 1.30 1.48
N SER A 60 5.99 0.55 1.39
CA SER A 60 7.24 1.07 0.79
C SER A 60 7.07 1.46 -0.67
N ASN A 61 6.34 0.65 -1.45
CA ASN A 61 6.02 0.98 -2.84
C ASN A 61 5.16 2.24 -2.94
N CYS A 62 4.16 2.36 -2.06
CA CYS A 62 3.27 3.50 -2.04
C CYS A 62 3.99 4.80 -1.65
N GLU A 63 4.77 4.76 -0.57
CA GLU A 63 5.57 5.87 -0.09
C GLU A 63 6.49 6.37 -1.19
N ASN A 64 7.20 5.46 -1.87
CA ASN A 64 8.11 5.84 -2.95
C ASN A 64 7.36 6.50 -4.13
N SER A 65 6.21 5.97 -4.53
CA SER A 65 5.39 6.54 -5.61
C SER A 65 4.86 7.93 -5.25
N LEU A 66 4.30 8.09 -4.05
CA LEU A 66 3.75 9.36 -3.59
C LEU A 66 4.86 10.38 -3.37
N ASN A 67 5.96 10.01 -2.72
CA ASN A 67 7.06 10.94 -2.48
C ASN A 67 7.69 11.44 -3.79
N SER A 68 7.85 10.56 -4.79
CA SER A 68 8.32 10.97 -6.13
C SER A 68 7.40 12.00 -6.79
N PHE A 69 6.08 11.87 -6.59
CA PHE A 69 5.09 12.81 -7.10
C PHE A 69 5.10 14.13 -6.33
N LEU A 70 5.08 14.07 -4.99
CA LEU A 70 5.10 15.25 -4.12
C LEU A 70 6.36 16.11 -4.35
N LEU A 71 7.53 15.49 -4.54
CA LEU A 71 8.78 16.20 -4.83
C LEU A 71 8.80 16.86 -6.22
N SER A 72 8.00 16.34 -7.16
CA SER A 72 7.86 16.92 -8.50
C SER A 72 6.84 18.07 -8.56
N MET A 73 6.08 18.30 -7.49
CA MET A 73 5.18 19.45 -7.40
C MET A 73 5.95 20.75 -7.21
N ASP A 74 5.60 21.76 -8.00
CA ASP A 74 6.10 23.12 -7.81
C ASP A 74 5.50 23.72 -6.52
N PRO A 75 6.30 24.35 -5.63
CA PRO A 75 5.80 24.98 -4.42
C PRO A 75 4.75 26.03 -4.82
N LYS A 76 3.53 25.89 -4.30
CA LYS A 76 2.49 26.90 -4.52
C LYS A 76 3.03 28.23 -4.01
N VAL A 77 3.21 29.19 -4.93
CA VAL A 77 3.62 30.55 -4.58
C VAL A 77 2.52 31.14 -3.70
N CYS A 78 2.74 31.10 -2.38
CA CYS A 78 1.85 31.71 -1.42
C CYS A 78 1.87 33.23 -1.66
N THR A 79 0.87 33.72 -2.38
CA THR A 79 0.67 35.16 -2.52
C THR A 79 -0.02 35.63 -1.25
N ILE A 80 0.74 36.27 -0.35
CA ILE A 80 0.18 37.03 0.77
C ILE A 80 -0.52 38.24 0.15
N LYS A 81 -1.85 38.27 0.23
CA LYS A 81 -2.66 39.43 -0.14
C LYS A 81 -3.08 40.19 1.09
#